data_AF-A0A1Q7X2A2-F1
#
_entry.id   AF-A0A1Q7X2A2-F1
#
_cell.length_a   1.000
_cell.length_b   1.000
_cell.length_c   1.000
_cell.angle_alpha   90.00
_cell.angle_beta   90.00
_cell.angle_gamma   90.00
#
_symmetry.space_group_name_H-M   'P 1'
#
loop_
_entity.id
_entity.type
_entity.pdbx_description
1 polymer ?
#
loop_
_entity_poly.entity_id
_entity_poly.type
_entity_poly.pdbx_seq_one_letter_code
_entity_poly.pdbx_strand_id
1 'polypeptide(L)'
;MRGIGWAILYHDPLVDRLYNWWVSGHEVDHPAGFDPILVLDVFEHAYMVDYGTSERSEYVKAFFANLNWKVVEQRFDESKARRVASRFAI
;
A
#
# COMPACT_ATOMS: atom_id res chain seq x y z
N MET A 1 -11.50 0.80 -11.46
CA MET A 1 -11.86 -0.04 -10.29
C MET A 1 -13.08 0.59 -9.65
N ARG A 2 -14.08 -0.20 -9.25
CA ARG A 2 -15.32 0.32 -8.65
C ARG A 2 -15.30 0.00 -7.16
N GLY A 3 -15.69 0.94 -6.31
CA GLY A 3 -15.73 0.77 -4.85
C GLY A 3 -14.65 1.54 -4.10
N ILE A 4 -14.68 1.35 -2.78
CA ILE A 4 -13.73 1.86 -1.78
C ILE A 4 -12.74 0.77 -1.41
N GLY A 5 -11.52 1.14 -1.07
CA GLY A 5 -10.48 0.16 -0.81
C GLY A 5 -9.08 0.75 -0.79
N TRP A 6 -8.11 -0.13 -1.00
CA TRP A 6 -6.69 0.19 -1.02
C TRP A 6 -6.05 -0.36 -2.29
N ALA A 7 -5.11 0.41 -2.85
CA ALA A 7 -4.15 -0.11 -3.81
C ALA A 7 -2.84 -0.37 -3.07
N ILE A 8 -2.40 -1.63 -3.04
CA ILE A 8 -1.23 -2.04 -2.26
C ILE A 8 -0.20 -2.71 -3.17
N LEU A 9 1.05 -2.24 -3.09
CA LEU A 9 2.20 -2.95 -3.62
C LEU A 9 2.66 -3.95 -2.55
N TYR A 10 2.54 -5.23 -2.87
CA TYR A 10 3.02 -6.34 -2.05
C TYR A 10 4.34 -6.89 -2.57
N HIS A 11 5.13 -7.46 -1.67
CA HIS A 11 6.25 -8.33 -1.99
C HIS A 11 5.92 -9.77 -1.59
N ASP A 12 6.13 -10.72 -2.50
CA ASP A 12 6.15 -12.14 -2.19
C ASP A 12 7.59 -12.57 -1.86
N PRO A 13 7.92 -12.80 -0.58
CA PRO A 13 9.28 -13.17 -0.18
C PRO A 13 9.67 -14.60 -0.59
N LEU A 14 8.72 -15.44 -1.02
CA LEU A 14 9.02 -16.81 -1.47
C LEU A 14 9.60 -16.84 -2.88
N VAL A 15 9.12 -15.94 -3.75
CA VAL A 15 9.56 -15.87 -5.16
C VAL A 15 10.27 -14.57 -5.52
N ASP A 16 10.51 -13.69 -4.55
CA ASP A 16 11.23 -12.41 -4.68
C ASP A 16 10.60 -11.52 -5.77
N ARG A 17 9.28 -11.33 -5.71
CA ARG A 17 8.52 -10.57 -6.73
C ARG A 17 7.54 -9.58 -6.12
N LEU A 18 7.40 -8.42 -6.76
CA LEU A 18 6.44 -7.39 -6.42
C LEU A 18 5.13 -7.53 -7.20
N TYR A 19 4.01 -7.26 -6.54
CA TYR A 19 2.66 -7.32 -7.10
C TYR A 19 1.84 -6.10 -6.68
N ASN A 20 1.17 -5.45 -7.64
CA ASN A 20 0.11 -4.50 -7.31
C ASN A 20 -1.20 -5.27 -7.09
N TRP A 21 -1.85 -5.01 -5.97
CA TRP A 21 -3.07 -5.69 -5.58
C TRP A 21 -4.14 -4.69 -5.13
N TRP A 22 -5.39 -5.04 -5.40
CA TRP A 22 -6.54 -4.29 -4.90
C TRP A 22 -7.12 -4.99 -3.68
N VAL A 23 -7.34 -4.22 -2.63
CA VAL A 23 -8.04 -4.68 -1.42
C VAL A 23 -9.35 -3.94 -1.33
N SER A 24 -10.47 -4.67 -1.34
CA SER A 24 -11.79 -4.07 -1.16
C SER A 24 -12.10 -3.92 0.33
N GLY A 25 -12.62 -2.76 0.74
CA GLY A 25 -12.80 -2.47 2.16
C GLY A 25 -11.45 -2.35 2.86
N HIS A 26 -11.27 -3.05 3.98
CA HIS A 26 -9.99 -3.13 4.70
C HIS A 26 -9.41 -4.56 4.75
N GLU A 27 -10.15 -5.55 4.26
CA GLU A 27 -9.91 -6.96 4.61
C GLU A 27 -9.98 -7.91 3.42
N VAL A 28 -10.76 -7.58 2.39
CA VAL A 28 -11.07 -8.53 1.32
C VAL A 28 -9.92 -8.60 0.31
N ASP A 29 -9.59 -9.82 -0.10
CA ASP A 29 -8.60 -10.16 -1.14
C ASP A 29 -7.12 -9.90 -0.78
N HIS A 30 -6.76 -9.87 0.50
CA HIS A 30 -5.35 -9.85 0.90
C HIS A 30 -4.63 -11.14 0.47
N PRO A 31 -3.47 -11.06 -0.23
CA PRO A 31 -2.64 -12.22 -0.48
C PRO A 31 -1.94 -12.66 0.82
N ALA A 32 -2.26 -13.85 1.30
CA ALA A 32 -1.67 -14.40 2.52
C ALA A 32 -0.16 -14.63 2.35
N GLY A 33 0.62 -14.20 3.35
CA GLY A 33 2.08 -14.39 3.37
C GLY A 33 2.87 -13.38 2.54
N PHE A 34 2.22 -12.43 1.89
CA PHE A 34 2.88 -11.33 1.19
C PHE A 34 3.05 -10.14 2.13
N ASP A 35 4.16 -9.43 1.99
CA ASP A 35 4.47 -8.27 2.82
C ASP A 35 4.02 -6.97 2.14
N PRO A 36 3.21 -6.11 2.77
CA PRO A 36 2.85 -4.80 2.23
C PRO A 36 4.06 -3.87 2.18
N ILE A 37 4.40 -3.37 0.99
CA ILE A 37 5.53 -2.47 0.77
C ILE A 37 5.06 -1.01 0.69
N LEU A 38 4.07 -0.74 -0.15
CA LEU A 38 3.47 0.58 -0.33
C LEU A 38 1.95 0.46 -0.34
N VAL A 39 1.28 1.35 0.39
CA VAL A 39 -0.18 1.32 0.58
C VAL A 39 -0.75 2.69 0.20
N LEU A 40 -1.74 2.70 -0.68
CA LEU A 40 -2.52 3.88 -1.07
C LEU A 40 -3.98 3.68 -0.65
N ASP A 41 -4.46 4.52 0.26
CA ASP A 41 -5.87 4.60 0.64
C ASP A 41 -6.66 5.29 -0.47
N VAL A 42 -7.75 4.69 -0.94
CA VAL A 42 -8.66 5.35 -1.90
C VAL A 42 -10.11 5.41 -1.42
N PHE A 43 -10.32 5.32 -0.10
CA PHE A 43 -11.57 5.75 0.51
C PHE A 43 -11.75 7.25 0.33
N GLU A 44 -12.99 7.70 0.11
CA GLU A 44 -13.28 9.13 -0.09
C GLU A 44 -12.80 9.97 1.12
N HIS A 45 -12.91 9.44 2.33
CA HIS A 45 -12.46 10.14 3.53
C HIS A 45 -10.95 10.44 3.57
N ALA A 46 -10.14 9.74 2.77
CA ALA A 46 -8.69 9.95 2.72
C ALA A 46 -8.32 11.22 1.94
N TYR A 47 -9.22 11.75 1.11
CA TYR A 47 -8.91 12.85 0.20
C TYR A 47 -10.02 13.90 0.01
N MET A 48 -11.27 13.60 0.38
CA MET A 48 -12.42 14.45 0.05
C MET A 48 -12.36 15.84 0.68
N VAL A 49 -11.65 16.01 1.81
CA VAL A 49 -11.52 17.32 2.49
C VAL A 49 -10.68 18.28 1.65
N ASP A 50 -9.59 17.80 1.05
CA ASP A 50 -8.64 18.64 0.33
C ASP A 50 -8.97 18.72 -1.18
N TYR A 51 -9.52 17.65 -1.75
CA TYR A 51 -9.72 17.52 -3.20
C TYR A 51 -11.21 17.39 -3.60
N GLY A 52 -12.13 17.19 -2.66
CA GLY A 52 -13.52 16.85 -2.97
C GLY A 52 -13.70 15.41 -3.43
N THR A 53 -14.95 15.01 -3.71
CA THR A 53 -15.28 13.60 -4.02
C THR A 53 -14.96 13.20 -5.47
N SER A 54 -14.86 14.17 -6.39
CA SER A 54 -14.58 13.92 -7.82
C SER A 54 -13.10 13.88 -8.18
N GLU A 55 -12.22 14.53 -7.41
CA GLU A 55 -10.82 14.75 -7.80
C GLU A 55 -9.84 13.72 -7.22
N ARG A 56 -10.22 12.44 -7.23
CA ARG A 56 -9.32 11.34 -6.82
C ARG A 56 -7.99 11.35 -7.58
N SER A 57 -8.01 11.76 -8.85
CA SER A 57 -6.81 11.76 -9.69
C SER A 57 -5.73 12.73 -9.20
N GLU A 58 -6.12 13.90 -8.69
CA GLU A 58 -5.19 14.90 -8.13
C GLU A 58 -4.62 14.43 -6.80
N TYR A 59 -5.46 13.82 -5.95
CA TYR A 59 -5.00 13.17 -4.73
C TYR A 59 -3.93 12.10 -5.01
N VAL A 60 -4.14 11.24 -6.01
CA VAL A 60 -3.16 10.20 -6.38
C VAL A 60 -1.85 10.82 -6.87
N LYS A 61 -1.90 11.91 -7.64
CA LYS A 61 -0.68 12.63 -8.06
C LYS A 61 0.06 13.21 -6.85
N ALA A 62 -0.66 13.86 -5.93
CA ALA A 62 -0.09 14.40 -4.72
C ALA A 62 0.53 13.32 -3.83
N PHE A 63 -0.11 12.15 -3.72
CA PHE A 63 0.44 10.99 -3.03
C PHE A 63 1.82 10.60 -3.60
N PHE A 64 1.93 10.39 -4.92
CA PHE A 64 3.22 10.03 -5.54
C PHE A 64 4.29 11.12 -5.40
N ALA A 65 3.89 12.40 -5.42
CA ALA A 65 4.82 13.52 -5.23
C ALA A 65 5.39 13.59 -3.79
N ASN A 66 4.70 13.01 -2.80
CA ASN A 66 5.06 13.07 -1.39
C ASN A 66 5.53 11.71 -0.82
N LEU A 67 5.78 10.72 -1.66
CA LEU A 67 6.23 9.40 -1.21
C LEU A 67 7.60 9.45 -0.54
N ASN A 68 7.70 8.84 0.64
CA ASN A 68 8.97 8.60 1.29
C ASN A 68 9.60 7.28 0.79
N TRP A 69 10.32 7.37 -0.32
CA TRP A 69 10.97 6.22 -0.96
C TRP A 69 11.96 5.47 -0.04
N LYS A 70 12.64 6.17 0.87
CA LYS A 70 13.55 5.53 1.83
C LYS A 70 12.82 4.51 2.71
N VAL A 71 11.59 4.82 3.13
CA VAL A 71 10.77 3.90 3.93
C VAL A 71 10.25 2.74 3.08
N VAL A 72 9.92 2.99 1.81
CA VAL A 72 9.47 1.95 0.86
C VAL A 72 10.60 0.95 0.61
N GLU A 73 11.81 1.43 0.31
CA GLU A 73 13.02 0.62 0.13
C GLU A 73 13.34 -0.17 1.40
N GLN A 74 13.33 0.49 2.57
CA GLN A 74 13.58 -0.19 3.84
C GLN A 74 12.61 -1.37 4.07
N ARG A 75 11.31 -1.19 3.82
CA ARG A 75 10.31 -2.27 3.96
C ARG A 75 10.57 -3.43 3.01
N PHE A 76 10.97 -3.11 1.77
CA PHE A 76 11.32 -4.13 0.79
C PHE A 76 12.56 -4.93 1.21
N ASP A 77 13.61 -4.25 1.69
CA ASP A 77 14.82 -4.90 2.19
C ASP A 77 14.56 -5.76 3.42
N GLU A 78 13.70 -5.30 4.34
CA GLU A 78 13.25 -6.07 5.51
C GLU A 78 12.51 -7.35 5.09
N SER A 79 11.56 -7.24 4.15
CA SER A 79 10.80 -8.36 3.60
C SER A 79 11.71 -9.37 2.88
N LYS A 80 12.63 -8.89 2.02
CA LYS A 80 13.60 -9.74 1.30
C LYS A 80 14.53 -10.47 2.27
N ALA A 81 14.94 -9.83 3.37
CA ALA A 81 15.73 -10.45 4.42
C ALA A 81 14.92 -11.41 5.32
N ARG A 82 13.60 -11.56 5.08
CA ARG A 82 12.63 -12.26 5.92
C ARG A 82 12.71 -11.83 7.38
N ARG A 83 13.01 -10.55 7.61
CA ARG A 83 12.96 -9.96 8.94
C ARG A 83 11.51 -9.67 9.26
N VAL A 84 11.01 -10.26 10.33
CA VAL A 84 9.74 -9.78 10.92
C VAL A 84 9.97 -8.31 11.25
N ALA A 85 9.16 -7.42 10.67
CA ALA A 85 9.24 -6.00 10.97
C ALA A 85 9.24 -5.85 12.50
N SER A 86 10.24 -5.16 13.05
CA SER A 86 10.53 -5.17 14.51
C SER A 86 9.33 -4.76 15.38
N ARG A 87 8.37 -4.05 14.78
CA ARG A 87 7.07 -3.68 15.33
C ARG A 87 6.13 -4.86 15.67
N PHE A 88 6.44 -6.08 15.24
CA PHE A 88 5.71 -7.31 15.57
C PHE A 88 6.56 -8.35 16.33
N ALA A 89 7.82 -8.04 16.63
CA ALA A 89 8.63 -8.85 17.53
C ALA A 89 8.28 -8.48 18.97
N ILE A 90 7.67 -9.42 19.71
CA ILE A 90 7.42 -9.33 21.15
C ILE A 90 8.68 -9.76 21.90
#